data_AF-A0A5M9ZH12-F1
#
_entry.id   AF-A0A5M9ZH12-F1
#
_cell.length_a   1.000
_cell.length_b   1.000
_cell.length_c   1.000
_cell.angle_alpha   90.00
_cell.angle_beta   90.00
_cell.angle_gamma   90.00
#
_symmetry.space_group_name_H-M   'P 1'
#
loop_
_entity.id
_entity.type
_entity.pdbx_description
1 polymer ?
#
loop_
_entity_poly.entity_id
_entity_poly.type
_entity_poly.pdbx_seq_one_letter_code
_entity_poly.pdbx_strand_id
1 'polypeptide(L)'
;MEPIKIFRRMRLIAGEAENLVRPVRLTNNPIAFLDTSLYSENCGDYVIMHYANLQMSKILPDSEQILHIPTHGWDESVENARRDIRKIACGTNLLPWDYERDHALATPRTHLGNYAHSVCLLAVGMREVQGQMRDFTPYTARFLRFLFDPNCLHSVRDEHTKQRLHAIGVDNVLNTACVTMWNLTEEFCESISRDKHDEVLTTITEYAQNPRQDKYMIETLLRNYDRVHLWIQSVDDRPYLESLDIDDSRLHLIDHSFEAFDSFVKQHSESIDYFGRCCCFRGWWFVVEALRQ
;
A
#
# COMPACT_ATOMS: atom_id res chain seq x y z
N MET A 1 -29.88 0.76 41.95
CA MET A 1 -28.54 0.19 41.70
C MET A 1 -28.34 0.18 40.20
N GLU A 2 -27.46 1.06 39.73
CA GLU A 2 -27.26 1.43 38.32
C GLU A 2 -26.50 0.36 37.49
N PRO A 3 -26.63 0.41 36.15
CA PRO A 3 -25.96 -0.51 35.23
C PRO A 3 -24.47 -0.19 35.04
N ILE A 4 -23.71 -1.25 34.75
CA ILE A 4 -22.27 -1.24 34.48
C ILE A 4 -21.98 -0.39 33.23
N LYS A 5 -21.39 0.79 33.45
CA LYS A 5 -20.88 1.70 32.43
C LYS A 5 -19.60 1.12 31.81
N ILE A 6 -19.73 0.50 30.64
CA ILE A 6 -18.62 0.27 29.70
C ILE A 6 -18.32 1.62 29.04
N PHE A 7 -17.37 2.37 29.59
CA PHE A 7 -16.65 3.44 28.90
C PHE A 7 -15.47 3.88 29.78
N ARG A 8 -14.26 3.39 29.47
CA ARG A 8 -13.01 4.07 29.86
C ARG A 8 -11.90 3.76 28.86
N ARG A 9 -11.74 4.72 27.94
CA ARG A 9 -10.49 5.23 27.35
C ARG A 9 -9.46 4.21 26.86
N MET A 10 -9.46 4.03 25.54
CA MET A 10 -8.23 3.86 24.75
C MET A 10 -7.30 5.05 25.02
N ARG A 11 -6.35 4.86 25.93
CA ARG A 11 -5.10 5.60 26.04
C ARG A 11 -4.07 4.57 26.44
N LEU A 12 -2.93 4.56 25.74
CA LEU A 12 -1.76 3.68 25.87
C LEU A 12 -1.70 2.57 24.81
N ILE A 13 -1.20 2.90 23.61
CA ILE A 13 -0.25 2.03 22.89
C ILE A 13 0.78 2.94 22.16
N ALA A 14 1.41 3.85 22.90
CA ALA A 14 2.64 4.51 22.43
C ALA A 14 3.87 3.95 23.18
N GLY A 15 3.71 3.61 24.47
CA GLY A 15 4.82 3.14 25.32
C GLY A 15 5.09 1.62 25.32
N GLU A 16 4.22 0.79 24.74
CA GLU A 16 4.49 -0.67 24.66
C GLU A 16 5.29 -1.05 23.41
N ALA A 17 5.22 -0.25 22.34
CA ALA A 17 6.02 -0.46 21.14
C ALA A 17 7.52 -0.18 21.40
N GLU A 18 7.84 0.84 22.22
CA GLU A 18 9.23 1.21 22.54
C GLU A 18 9.97 0.12 23.33
N ASN A 19 9.26 -0.68 24.14
CA ASN A 19 9.87 -1.75 24.94
C ASN A 19 9.98 -3.10 24.20
N LEU A 20 9.30 -3.26 23.05
CA LEU A 20 9.40 -4.44 22.19
C LEU A 20 10.56 -4.34 21.20
N VAL A 21 11.07 -3.13 20.94
CA VAL A 21 12.26 -2.91 20.12
C VAL A 21 13.47 -2.90 21.04
N ARG A 22 14.02 -4.09 21.35
CA ARG A 22 15.44 -4.13 21.70
C ARG A 22 16.18 -3.44 20.54
N PRO A 23 17.14 -2.53 20.80
CA PRO A 23 17.98 -1.99 19.74
C PRO A 23 18.84 -3.16 19.26
N VAL A 24 18.29 -3.96 18.36
CA VAL A 24 19.08 -4.74 17.44
C VAL A 24 19.80 -3.66 16.66
N ARG A 25 21.08 -3.45 16.98
CA ARG A 25 21.98 -2.79 16.04
C ARG A 25 21.73 -3.52 14.73
N LEU A 26 21.09 -2.85 13.78
CA LEU A 26 21.11 -3.26 12.39
C LEU A 26 22.59 -3.11 12.03
N THR A 27 23.36 -4.17 12.33
CA THR A 27 24.76 -4.29 11.97
C THR A 27 24.88 -4.02 10.48
N ASN A 28 26.05 -3.56 10.04
CA ASN A 28 26.49 -3.23 8.66
C ASN A 28 26.23 -4.31 7.57
N ASN A 29 25.21 -5.15 7.71
CA ASN A 29 24.78 -6.11 6.73
C ASN A 29 24.07 -5.35 5.61
N PRO A 30 24.39 -5.66 4.35
CA PRO A 30 23.68 -5.09 3.20
C PRO A 30 22.17 -5.37 3.32
N ILE A 31 21.37 -4.37 2.99
CA ILE A 31 19.91 -4.43 2.96
C ILE A 31 19.47 -4.35 1.50
N ALA A 32 18.48 -5.16 1.16
CA ALA A 32 17.78 -5.05 -0.11
C ALA A 32 16.29 -4.80 0.12
N PHE A 33 15.70 -3.92 -0.68
CA PHE A 33 14.26 -3.83 -0.83
C PHE A 33 13.81 -4.81 -1.90
N LEU A 34 12.80 -5.60 -1.55
CA LEU A 34 11.97 -6.20 -2.58
C LEU A 34 11.01 -5.10 -3.02
N ASP A 35 11.35 -4.51 -4.15
CA ASP A 35 10.81 -3.29 -4.71
C ASP A 35 9.61 -3.62 -5.61
N THR A 36 8.45 -3.08 -5.23
CA THR A 36 7.19 -3.30 -5.94
C THR A 36 7.00 -2.40 -7.15
N SER A 37 7.80 -1.34 -7.29
CA SER A 37 7.74 -0.44 -8.45
C SER A 37 8.52 -0.97 -9.66
N LEU A 38 9.52 -1.83 -9.44
CA LEU A 38 10.25 -2.47 -10.53
C LEU A 38 9.33 -3.42 -11.31
N TYR A 39 9.27 -3.20 -12.62
CA TYR A 39 8.39 -3.93 -13.55
C TYR A 39 6.89 -3.85 -13.21
N SER A 40 6.46 -2.81 -12.48
CA SER A 40 5.04 -2.53 -12.27
C SER A 40 4.51 -1.55 -13.31
N GLU A 41 3.31 -1.83 -13.81
CA GLU A 41 2.52 -0.89 -14.60
C GLU A 41 1.57 -0.05 -13.73
N ASN A 42 1.59 -0.23 -12.41
CA ASN A 42 0.76 0.52 -11.48
C ASN A 42 1.56 1.65 -10.83
N CYS A 43 1.25 2.90 -11.16
CA CYS A 43 1.91 4.07 -10.58
C CYS A 43 1.79 4.15 -9.04
N GLY A 44 0.77 3.51 -8.44
CA GLY A 44 0.63 3.40 -7.00
C GLY A 44 1.80 2.67 -6.32
N ASP A 45 2.43 1.72 -7.00
CA ASP A 45 3.60 1.01 -6.47
C ASP A 45 4.82 1.92 -6.36
N TYR A 46 4.97 2.88 -7.29
CA TYR A 46 6.01 3.93 -7.22
C TYR A 46 5.77 4.86 -6.02
N VAL A 47 4.52 5.23 -5.74
CA VAL A 47 4.17 6.00 -4.54
C VAL A 47 4.54 5.23 -3.27
N ILE A 48 4.20 3.94 -3.21
CA ILE A 48 4.54 3.07 -2.07
C ILE A 48 6.06 3.03 -1.86
N MET A 49 6.83 2.82 -2.93
CA MET A 49 8.29 2.77 -2.85
C MET A 49 8.91 4.12 -2.51
N HIS A 50 8.36 5.23 -3.01
CA HIS A 50 8.79 6.56 -2.61
C HIS A 50 8.70 6.75 -1.09
N TYR A 51 7.53 6.45 -0.51
CA TYR A 51 7.33 6.56 0.93
C TYR A 51 8.14 5.52 1.72
N ALA A 52 8.30 4.29 1.22
CA ALA A 52 9.16 3.29 1.86
C ALA A 52 10.62 3.77 1.95
N ASN A 53 11.18 4.27 0.85
CA ASN A 53 12.51 4.87 0.83
C ASN A 53 12.61 6.07 1.78
N LEU A 54 11.60 6.93 1.80
CA LEU A 54 11.56 8.09 2.70
C LEU A 54 11.57 7.70 4.19
N GLN A 55 10.81 6.68 4.59
CA GLN A 55 10.82 6.24 5.99
C GLN A 55 12.12 5.52 6.34
N MET A 56 12.63 4.71 5.42
CA MET A 56 13.83 3.93 5.65
C MET A 56 15.09 4.80 5.72
N SER A 57 15.18 5.89 4.94
CA SER A 57 16.30 6.82 5.02
C SER A 57 16.38 7.56 6.37
N LYS A 58 15.24 7.76 7.06
CA LYS A 58 15.20 8.31 8.42
C LYS A 58 15.70 7.30 9.46
N ILE A 59 15.41 6.01 9.26
CA ILE A 59 15.77 4.93 10.20
C ILE A 59 17.22 4.49 9.97
N LEU A 60 17.69 4.50 8.73
CA LEU A 60 18.99 4.01 8.28
C LEU A 60 19.73 5.08 7.46
N PRO A 61 20.12 6.21 8.08
CA PRO A 61 20.78 7.29 7.37
C PRO A 61 22.14 6.87 6.77
N ASP A 62 22.81 5.89 7.38
CA ASP A 62 24.14 5.42 7.00
C ASP A 62 24.12 4.15 6.13
N SER A 63 22.97 3.67 5.66
CA SER A 63 22.94 2.50 4.78
C SER A 63 23.46 2.89 3.39
N GLU A 64 24.72 2.54 3.11
CA GLU A 64 25.31 2.67 1.77
C GLU A 64 24.48 1.84 0.77
N GLN A 65 23.85 2.53 -0.19
CA GLN A 65 23.06 1.99 -1.32
C GLN A 65 22.21 0.75 -0.99
N ILE A 66 20.95 0.99 -0.63
CA ILE A 66 19.94 -0.07 -0.54
C ILE A 66 19.80 -0.71 -1.93
N LEU A 67 19.96 -2.02 -2.00
CA LEU A 67 19.75 -2.75 -3.25
C LEU A 67 18.25 -2.86 -3.53
N HIS A 68 17.84 -2.69 -4.78
CA HIS A 68 16.45 -2.89 -5.18
C HIS A 68 16.36 -4.16 -6.02
N ILE A 69 15.51 -5.08 -5.57
CA ILE A 69 15.25 -6.38 -6.21
C ILE A 69 13.76 -6.39 -6.55
N PRO A 70 13.35 -6.73 -7.77
CA PRO A 70 11.95 -6.64 -8.14
C PRO A 70 11.10 -7.66 -7.38
N THR A 71 9.88 -7.28 -7.01
CA THR A 71 8.83 -8.24 -6.62
C THR A 71 7.98 -8.66 -7.81
N HIS A 72 7.82 -7.79 -8.81
CA HIS A 72 7.07 -8.07 -10.03
C HIS A 72 8.02 -8.42 -11.17
N GLY A 73 7.64 -9.38 -12.01
CA GLY A 73 8.54 -9.89 -13.04
C GLY A 73 9.73 -10.66 -12.45
N TRP A 74 10.81 -10.77 -13.22
CA TRP A 74 12.01 -11.49 -12.80
C TRP A 74 13.22 -10.96 -13.55
N ASP A 75 14.31 -10.72 -12.83
CA ASP A 75 15.62 -10.43 -13.38
C ASP A 75 16.72 -11.19 -12.61
N GLU A 76 17.98 -10.97 -13.01
CA GLU A 76 19.12 -11.67 -12.39
C GLU A 76 19.34 -11.26 -10.92
N SER A 77 18.86 -10.09 -10.49
CA SER A 77 19.01 -9.63 -9.11
C SER A 77 18.22 -10.51 -8.12
N VAL A 78 17.07 -11.04 -8.56
CA VAL A 78 16.28 -12.01 -7.78
C VAL A 78 17.10 -13.27 -7.53
N GLU A 79 17.78 -13.79 -8.56
CA GLU A 79 18.58 -15.01 -8.46
C GLU A 79 19.85 -14.80 -7.62
N ASN A 80 20.50 -13.65 -7.80
CA ASN A 80 21.78 -13.31 -7.18
C ASN A 80 21.63 -12.73 -5.76
N ALA A 81 20.41 -12.56 -5.27
CA ALA A 81 20.14 -12.06 -3.92
C ALA A 81 20.70 -13.03 -2.87
N ARG A 82 21.79 -12.64 -2.23
CA ARG A 82 22.53 -13.48 -1.29
C ARG A 82 21.78 -13.67 0.03
N ARG A 83 22.08 -14.76 0.74
CA ARG A 83 21.42 -15.10 2.01
C ARG A 83 21.77 -14.15 3.16
N ASP A 84 22.97 -13.59 3.17
CA ASP A 84 23.48 -12.65 4.17
C ASP A 84 22.89 -11.23 4.01
N ILE A 85 22.22 -10.95 2.89
CA ILE A 85 21.48 -9.70 2.66
C ILE A 85 20.09 -9.81 3.28
N ARG A 86 19.75 -8.87 4.17
CA ARG A 86 18.39 -8.77 4.72
C ARG A 86 17.46 -8.18 3.67
N LYS A 87 16.36 -8.86 3.41
CA LYS A 87 15.39 -8.49 2.38
C LYS A 87 14.17 -7.88 3.03
N ILE A 88 13.82 -6.65 2.68
CA ILE A 88 12.65 -5.95 3.18
C ILE A 88 11.63 -5.93 2.05
N ALA A 89 10.56 -6.70 2.20
CA ALA A 89 9.45 -6.71 1.26
C ALA A 89 8.59 -5.45 1.46
N CYS A 90 8.63 -4.54 0.51
CA CYS A 90 7.99 -3.24 0.62
C CYS A 90 6.63 -3.26 -0.05
N GLY A 91 5.59 -3.24 0.78
CA GLY A 91 4.23 -2.91 0.36
C GLY A 91 3.68 -3.68 -0.84
N THR A 92 2.70 -2.99 -1.45
CA THR A 92 1.55 -3.48 -2.22
C THR A 92 0.81 -4.67 -1.61
N ASN A 93 -0.25 -5.11 -2.29
CA ASN A 93 -0.88 -6.40 -2.04
C ASN A 93 0.02 -7.49 -2.63
N LEU A 94 1.09 -7.83 -1.92
CA LEU A 94 2.15 -8.70 -2.41
C LEU A 94 1.93 -10.17 -2.07
N LEU A 95 1.09 -10.48 -1.06
CA LEU A 95 0.90 -11.87 -0.61
C LEU A 95 -0.28 -12.53 -1.33
N PRO A 96 -0.04 -13.46 -2.28
CA PRO A 96 -1.11 -14.21 -2.90
C PRO A 96 -1.69 -15.23 -1.90
N TRP A 97 -2.99 -15.53 -1.99
CA TRP A 97 -3.59 -16.62 -1.22
C TRP A 97 -3.16 -18.01 -1.75
N ASP A 98 -2.87 -18.10 -3.06
CA ASP A 98 -2.38 -19.29 -3.75
C ASP A 98 -1.18 -18.93 -4.63
N TYR A 99 0.01 -19.07 -4.03
CA TYR A 99 1.28 -18.82 -4.69
C TYR A 99 1.55 -19.76 -5.88
N GLU A 100 0.91 -20.93 -5.94
CA GLU A 100 1.08 -21.83 -7.10
C GLU A 100 0.39 -21.27 -8.36
N ARG A 101 -0.57 -20.37 -8.17
CA ARG A 101 -1.33 -19.72 -9.26
C ARG A 101 -0.92 -18.28 -9.51
N ASP A 102 -0.55 -17.57 -8.45
CA ASP A 102 -0.18 -16.16 -8.50
C ASP A 102 1.21 -15.98 -7.91
N HIS A 103 2.20 -15.75 -8.78
CA HIS A 103 3.59 -15.51 -8.39
C HIS A 103 3.86 -14.01 -8.17
N ALA A 104 2.94 -13.32 -7.50
CA ALA A 104 3.01 -11.87 -7.23
C ALA A 104 4.32 -11.41 -6.58
N LEU A 105 4.97 -12.31 -5.82
CA LEU A 105 6.31 -12.12 -5.28
C LEU A 105 7.31 -12.95 -6.09
N ALA A 106 8.22 -12.29 -6.79
CA ALA A 106 9.32 -12.95 -7.48
C ALA A 106 10.25 -13.67 -6.49
N THR A 107 10.62 -14.91 -6.81
CA THR A 107 11.61 -15.68 -6.05
C THR A 107 12.64 -16.33 -6.97
N PRO A 108 13.85 -16.65 -6.44
CA PRO A 108 14.87 -17.35 -7.21
C PRO A 108 14.36 -18.69 -7.72
N ARG A 109 14.81 -19.09 -8.91
CA ARG A 109 14.47 -20.38 -9.52
C ARG A 109 15.43 -21.48 -9.08
N THR A 110 16.71 -21.16 -8.87
CA THR A 110 17.73 -22.16 -8.51
C THR A 110 18.29 -21.95 -7.10
N HIS A 111 18.26 -20.73 -6.58
CA HIS A 111 18.81 -20.37 -5.26
C HIS A 111 17.75 -19.99 -4.23
N LEU A 112 16.58 -20.65 -4.23
CA LEU A 112 15.48 -20.34 -3.30
C LEU A 112 15.92 -20.37 -1.81
N GLY A 113 16.92 -21.20 -1.48
CA GLY A 113 17.55 -21.26 -0.16
C GLY A 113 18.12 -19.92 0.35
N ASN A 114 18.44 -18.97 -0.54
CA ASN A 114 18.92 -17.65 -0.16
C ASN A 114 17.82 -16.76 0.44
N TYR A 115 16.55 -17.10 0.19
CA TYR A 115 15.42 -16.38 0.77
C TYR A 115 14.95 -16.98 2.10
N ALA A 116 15.41 -18.19 2.44
CA ALA A 116 15.02 -18.89 3.66
C ALA A 116 15.26 -18.02 4.91
N HIS A 117 14.18 -17.67 5.60
CA HIS A 117 14.17 -16.87 6.83
C HIS A 117 14.94 -15.55 6.72
N SER A 118 14.83 -14.87 5.59
CA SER A 118 15.58 -13.63 5.32
C SER A 118 14.70 -12.43 4.94
N VAL A 119 13.40 -12.66 4.79
CA VAL A 119 12.44 -11.63 4.35
C VAL A 119 11.72 -11.04 5.56
N CYS A 120 11.74 -9.72 5.69
CA CYS A 120 10.94 -8.94 6.62
C CYS A 120 9.91 -8.12 5.87
N LEU A 121 8.70 -7.98 6.42
CA LEU A 121 7.61 -7.28 5.74
C LEU A 121 7.58 -5.82 6.18
N LEU A 122 7.34 -4.92 5.24
CA LEU A 122 7.13 -3.50 5.46
C LEU A 122 5.81 -3.08 4.80
N ALA A 123 4.77 -2.88 5.61
CA ALA A 123 3.42 -2.48 5.21
C ALA A 123 2.84 -3.32 4.04
N VAL A 124 3.08 -4.63 4.06
CA VAL A 124 2.61 -5.54 3.00
C VAL A 124 1.14 -5.93 3.22
N GLY A 125 0.40 -6.10 2.13
CA GLY A 125 -0.98 -6.60 2.14
C GLY A 125 -1.14 -7.96 1.46
N MET A 126 -2.23 -8.64 1.82
CA MET A 126 -2.71 -9.82 1.11
C MET A 126 -3.51 -9.44 -0.13
N ARG A 127 -3.29 -10.17 -1.22
CA ARG A 127 -4.08 -10.04 -2.45
C ARG A 127 -5.49 -10.52 -2.23
N GLU A 128 -6.42 -9.65 -2.62
CA GLU A 128 -7.83 -9.96 -2.67
C GLU A 128 -8.22 -10.38 -4.09
N VAL A 129 -9.12 -11.36 -4.20
CA VAL A 129 -9.66 -11.78 -5.50
C VAL A 129 -11.15 -11.47 -5.52
N GLN A 130 -11.57 -10.55 -6.41
CA GLN A 130 -12.98 -10.20 -6.65
C GLN A 130 -13.76 -9.83 -5.37
N GLY A 131 -13.08 -9.19 -4.43
CA GLY A 131 -13.69 -8.80 -3.18
C GLY A 131 -13.94 -9.91 -2.17
N GLN A 132 -13.37 -11.09 -2.43
CA GLN A 132 -13.44 -12.23 -1.54
C GLN A 132 -12.08 -12.47 -0.91
N MET A 133 -12.10 -12.51 0.41
CA MET A 133 -10.95 -12.89 1.22
C MET A 133 -10.84 -14.41 1.27
N ARG A 134 -9.66 -14.94 0.93
CA ARG A 134 -9.37 -16.38 0.94
C ARG A 134 -8.34 -16.71 2.02
N ASP A 135 -8.34 -17.95 2.46
CA ASP A 135 -7.26 -18.48 3.28
C ASP A 135 -6.04 -18.83 2.40
N PHE A 136 -4.85 -18.80 2.99
CA PHE A 136 -3.65 -19.31 2.33
C PHE A 136 -3.79 -20.81 2.05
N THR A 137 -3.40 -21.25 0.86
CA THR A 137 -3.28 -22.69 0.60
C THR A 137 -2.21 -23.31 1.52
N PRO A 138 -2.27 -24.62 1.81
CA PRO A 138 -1.24 -25.28 2.61
C PRO A 138 0.18 -25.11 2.05
N TYR A 139 0.31 -25.04 0.72
CA TYR A 139 1.57 -24.76 0.05
C TYR A 139 2.04 -23.33 0.36
N THR A 140 1.20 -22.33 0.11
CA THR A 140 1.52 -20.92 0.37
C THR A 140 1.85 -20.67 1.85
N ALA A 141 1.08 -21.26 2.76
CA ALA A 141 1.36 -21.17 4.20
C ALA A 141 2.77 -21.70 4.55
N ARG A 142 3.19 -22.81 3.95
CA ARG A 142 4.53 -23.38 4.15
C ARG A 142 5.61 -22.51 3.51
N PHE A 143 5.34 -22.00 2.32
CA PHE A 143 6.26 -21.16 1.55
C PHE A 143 6.52 -19.82 2.25
N LEU A 144 5.48 -19.12 2.70
CA LEU A 144 5.63 -17.86 3.43
C LEU A 144 6.40 -18.05 4.74
N ARG A 145 6.10 -19.10 5.52
CA ARG A 145 6.90 -19.45 6.72
C ARG A 145 8.37 -19.76 6.41
N PHE A 146 8.65 -20.31 5.23
CA PHE A 146 10.02 -20.56 4.79
C PHE A 146 10.74 -19.24 4.46
N LEU A 147 10.08 -18.27 3.84
CA LEU A 147 10.69 -16.99 3.46
C LEU A 147 10.91 -16.05 4.65
N PHE A 148 9.93 -15.95 5.54
CA PHE A 148 9.88 -14.93 6.57
C PHE A 148 10.89 -15.17 7.70
N ASP A 149 11.62 -14.12 8.08
CA ASP A 149 12.58 -14.13 9.17
C ASP A 149 11.82 -14.17 10.52
N PRO A 150 11.90 -15.27 11.30
CA PRO A 150 11.16 -15.41 12.55
C PRO A 150 11.64 -14.46 13.66
N ASN A 151 12.76 -13.76 13.46
CA ASN A 151 13.33 -12.86 14.46
C ASN A 151 13.04 -11.38 14.17
N CYS A 152 12.38 -11.05 13.05
CA CYS A 152 11.99 -9.67 12.78
C CYS A 152 10.51 -9.44 13.09
N LEU A 153 10.16 -8.18 13.30
CA LEU A 153 8.78 -7.78 13.46
C LEU A 153 8.22 -7.43 12.08
N HIS A 154 7.30 -8.23 11.56
CA HIS A 154 6.69 -8.02 10.26
C HIS A 154 5.64 -6.92 10.33
N SER A 155 5.72 -5.96 9.42
CA SER A 155 4.75 -4.89 9.28
C SER A 155 3.81 -5.19 8.11
N VAL A 156 2.50 -5.16 8.37
CA VAL A 156 1.43 -5.33 7.38
C VAL A 156 0.51 -4.12 7.35
N ARG A 157 -0.17 -3.92 6.22
CA ARG A 157 -0.97 -2.71 5.99
C ARG A 157 -2.39 -2.73 6.54
N ASP A 158 -2.91 -3.90 6.91
CA ASP A 158 -4.28 -4.07 7.34
C ASP A 158 -4.44 -5.25 8.31
N GLU A 159 -5.54 -5.24 9.07
CA GLU A 159 -5.80 -6.26 10.10
C GLU A 159 -6.12 -7.62 9.47
N HIS A 160 -6.62 -7.63 8.24
CA HIS A 160 -6.96 -8.86 7.54
C HIS A 160 -5.70 -9.69 7.26
N THR A 161 -4.70 -9.06 6.65
CA THR A 161 -3.39 -9.65 6.36
C THR A 161 -2.74 -10.16 7.64
N LYS A 162 -2.81 -9.37 8.72
CA LYS A 162 -2.31 -9.78 10.04
C LYS A 162 -2.99 -11.06 10.53
N GLN A 163 -4.33 -11.12 10.52
CA GLN A 163 -5.08 -12.29 10.95
C GLN A 163 -4.75 -13.54 10.11
N ARG A 164 -4.58 -13.39 8.80
CA ARG A 164 -4.23 -14.50 7.90
C ARG A 164 -2.82 -15.02 8.14
N LEU A 165 -1.85 -14.15 8.45
CA LEU A 165 -0.50 -14.55 8.83
C LEU A 165 -0.46 -15.26 10.18
N HIS A 166 -1.21 -14.77 11.19
CA HIS A 166 -1.37 -15.47 12.46
C HIS A 166 -1.97 -16.88 12.27
N ALA A 167 -2.97 -17.02 11.41
CA ALA A 167 -3.62 -18.30 11.13
C ALA A 167 -2.66 -19.37 10.58
N ILE A 168 -1.53 -18.96 9.99
CA ILE A 168 -0.48 -19.87 9.51
C ILE A 168 0.74 -19.96 10.45
N GLY A 169 0.66 -19.39 11.66
CA GLY A 169 1.72 -19.45 12.68
C GLY A 169 2.85 -18.42 12.50
N VAL A 170 2.58 -17.31 11.81
CA VAL A 170 3.48 -16.15 11.75
C VAL A 170 2.93 -15.11 12.73
N ASP A 171 3.40 -15.15 13.98
CA ASP A 171 2.80 -14.38 15.08
C ASP A 171 3.50 -13.04 15.36
N ASN A 172 4.70 -12.87 14.84
CA ASN A 172 5.52 -11.67 14.93
C ASN A 172 5.07 -10.60 13.91
N VAL A 173 3.77 -10.26 13.89
CA VAL A 173 3.15 -9.38 12.89
C VAL A 173 2.41 -8.21 13.54
N LEU A 174 2.67 -7.00 13.06
CA LEU A 174 1.96 -5.77 13.43
C LEU A 174 1.24 -5.18 12.23
N ASN A 175 0.02 -4.71 12.45
CA ASN A 175 -0.66 -3.84 11.51
C ASN A 175 -0.19 -2.40 11.74
N THR A 176 0.52 -1.86 10.76
CA THR A 176 1.11 -0.51 10.81
C THR A 176 0.51 0.41 9.74
N ALA A 177 -0.60 0.03 9.10
CA ALA A 177 -1.15 0.73 7.93
C ALA A 177 -0.17 0.78 6.74
N CYS A 178 -0.59 1.42 5.64
CA CYS A 178 0.28 1.69 4.49
C CYS A 178 1.48 2.54 4.90
N VAL A 179 2.64 2.29 4.29
CA VAL A 179 3.79 3.18 4.43
C VAL A 179 3.51 4.61 3.92
N THR A 180 2.58 4.75 2.97
CA THR A 180 2.14 6.07 2.45
C THR A 180 1.36 6.89 3.47
N MET A 181 0.88 6.27 4.56
CA MET A 181 0.11 6.94 5.61
C MET A 181 0.95 7.34 6.81
N TRP A 182 2.22 6.93 6.89
CA TRP A 182 3.04 7.12 8.10
C TRP A 182 3.41 8.58 8.38
N ASN A 183 3.26 9.47 7.39
CA ASN A 183 3.45 10.90 7.55
C ASN A 183 2.14 11.66 7.89
N LEU A 184 0.99 10.97 8.03
CA LEU A 184 -0.27 11.59 8.44
C LEU A 184 -0.26 11.84 9.96
N THR A 185 0.60 12.76 10.41
CA THR A 185 0.65 13.19 11.82
C THR A 185 -0.58 14.03 12.16
N GLU A 186 -0.84 14.21 13.45
CA GLU A 186 -1.95 15.07 13.90
C GLU A 186 -1.76 16.50 13.37
N GLU A 187 -0.54 17.04 13.43
CA GLU A 187 -0.22 18.37 12.91
C GLU A 187 -0.42 18.46 11.39
N PHE A 188 -0.02 17.43 10.64
CA PHE A 188 -0.25 17.40 9.19
C PHE A 188 -1.75 17.36 8.90
N CYS A 189 -2.50 16.49 9.56
CA CYS A 189 -3.95 16.38 9.39
C CYS A 189 -4.69 17.67 9.78
N GLU A 190 -4.21 18.40 10.78
CA GLU A 190 -4.76 19.71 11.16
C GLU A 190 -4.49 20.81 10.12
N SER A 191 -3.40 20.68 9.36
CA SER A 191 -3.07 21.62 8.27
C SER A 191 -3.95 21.44 7.02
N ILE A 192 -4.65 20.31 6.90
CA ILE A 192 -5.57 20.04 5.79
C ILE A 192 -6.81 20.92 5.95
N SER A 193 -7.11 21.70 4.91
CA SER A 193 -8.32 22.53 4.86
C SER A 193 -9.58 21.68 5.07
N ARG A 194 -10.53 22.24 5.82
CA ARG A 194 -11.85 21.61 6.07
C ARG A 194 -12.94 22.17 5.17
N ASP A 195 -12.62 23.23 4.43
CA ASP A 195 -13.52 23.84 3.48
C ASP A 195 -13.40 23.09 2.15
N LYS A 196 -14.55 22.84 1.53
CA LYS A 196 -14.63 22.19 0.22
C LYS A 196 -14.03 23.11 -0.85
N HIS A 197 -13.21 22.53 -1.74
CA HIS A 197 -12.64 23.25 -2.87
C HIS A 197 -13.48 23.08 -4.14
N ASP A 198 -13.16 23.89 -5.15
CA ASP A 198 -13.84 23.85 -6.45
C ASP A 198 -13.28 22.75 -7.37
N GLU A 199 -12.07 22.25 -7.08
CA GLU A 199 -11.42 21.17 -7.83
C GLU A 199 -11.32 19.89 -7.00
N VAL A 200 -11.44 18.74 -7.67
CA VAL A 200 -11.24 17.43 -7.03
C VAL A 200 -10.34 16.52 -7.84
N LEU A 201 -9.44 15.83 -7.16
CA LEU A 201 -8.62 14.76 -7.69
C LEU A 201 -9.26 13.40 -7.39
N THR A 202 -9.38 12.55 -8.40
CA THR A 202 -9.92 11.21 -8.29
C THR A 202 -9.12 10.20 -9.12
N THR A 203 -9.47 8.92 -8.99
CA THR A 203 -8.86 7.83 -9.73
C THR A 203 -9.86 6.68 -9.89
N ILE A 204 -9.67 5.89 -10.93
CA ILE A 204 -10.39 4.64 -11.19
C ILE A 204 -9.36 3.54 -11.39
N THR A 205 -9.82 2.30 -11.39
CA THR A 205 -8.92 1.17 -11.58
C THR A 205 -9.55 0.10 -12.46
N GLU A 206 -8.80 -0.32 -13.46
CA GLU A 206 -9.20 -1.38 -14.39
C GLU A 206 -9.32 -2.76 -13.71
N TYR A 207 -8.49 -3.09 -12.71
CA TYR A 207 -8.44 -4.46 -12.18
C TYR A 207 -9.61 -4.78 -11.24
N ALA A 208 -10.40 -3.78 -10.86
CA ALA A 208 -11.53 -3.91 -9.95
C ALA A 208 -12.73 -3.04 -10.42
N GLN A 209 -13.09 -3.21 -11.69
CA GLN A 209 -14.15 -2.45 -12.35
C GLN A 209 -15.51 -2.65 -11.68
N ASN A 210 -16.23 -1.55 -11.53
CA ASN A 210 -17.66 -1.55 -11.29
C ASN A 210 -18.29 -0.42 -12.12
N PRO A 211 -18.51 -0.63 -13.44
CA PRO A 211 -18.88 0.45 -14.36
C PRO A 211 -20.05 1.32 -13.88
N ARG A 212 -21.04 0.70 -13.23
CA ARG A 212 -22.19 1.42 -12.68
C ARG A 212 -21.80 2.34 -11.51
N GLN A 213 -20.98 1.85 -10.58
CA GLN A 213 -20.56 2.65 -9.41
C GLN A 213 -19.49 3.67 -9.78
N ASP A 214 -18.54 3.30 -10.65
CA ASP A 214 -17.47 4.19 -11.09
C ASP A 214 -18.03 5.34 -11.94
N LYS A 215 -18.99 5.07 -12.85
CA LYS A 215 -19.72 6.13 -13.57
C LYS A 215 -20.48 7.04 -12.62
N TYR A 216 -21.24 6.46 -11.68
CA TYR A 216 -22.00 7.23 -10.69
C TYR A 216 -21.08 8.12 -9.83
N MET A 217 -19.90 7.63 -9.46
CA MET A 217 -18.89 8.40 -8.73
C MET A 217 -18.46 9.62 -9.55
N ILE A 218 -17.99 9.43 -10.78
CA ILE A 218 -17.49 10.51 -11.62
C ILE A 218 -18.59 11.55 -11.92
N GLU A 219 -19.80 11.10 -12.28
CA GLU A 219 -20.95 12.00 -12.50
C GLU A 219 -21.35 12.77 -11.23
N THR A 220 -21.13 12.19 -10.05
CA THR A 220 -21.37 12.90 -8.78
C THR A 220 -20.30 13.96 -8.55
N LEU A 221 -19.03 13.65 -8.83
CA LEU A 221 -17.95 14.64 -8.73
C LEU A 221 -18.17 15.79 -9.72
N LEU A 222 -18.51 15.50 -10.97
CA LEU A 222 -18.82 16.50 -12.00
C LEU A 222 -20.05 17.38 -11.64
N ARG A 223 -20.96 16.92 -10.78
CA ARG A 223 -22.07 17.75 -10.30
C ARG A 223 -21.70 18.68 -9.14
N ASN A 224 -20.61 18.36 -8.43
CA ASN A 224 -20.23 19.06 -7.21
C ASN A 224 -18.99 19.92 -7.36
N TYR A 225 -18.14 19.66 -8.36
CA TYR A 225 -16.88 20.36 -8.56
C TYR A 225 -16.86 21.02 -9.94
N ASP A 226 -16.19 22.16 -10.03
CA ASP A 226 -16.00 22.90 -11.27
C ASP A 226 -14.99 22.20 -12.18
N ARG A 227 -14.01 21.51 -11.58
CA ARG A 227 -13.02 20.68 -12.29
C ARG A 227 -12.81 19.35 -11.58
N VAL A 228 -12.80 18.28 -12.36
CA VAL A 228 -12.52 16.91 -11.90
C VAL A 228 -11.26 16.44 -12.58
N HIS A 229 -10.22 16.18 -11.81
CA HIS A 229 -8.95 15.66 -12.29
C HIS A 229 -8.89 14.16 -12.01
N LEU A 230 -8.71 13.34 -13.04
CA LEU A 230 -8.63 11.90 -12.92
C LEU A 230 -7.21 11.45 -13.24
N TRP A 231 -6.54 10.85 -12.26
CA TRP A 231 -5.21 10.28 -12.43
C TRP A 231 -5.26 8.84 -12.93
N ILE A 232 -4.61 8.60 -14.06
CA ILE A 232 -4.45 7.29 -14.70
C ILE A 232 -3.33 6.52 -13.99
N GLN A 233 -3.68 5.51 -13.20
CA GLN A 233 -2.72 4.74 -12.41
C GLN A 233 -2.13 3.56 -13.18
N SER A 234 -2.87 3.03 -14.14
CA SER A 234 -2.46 1.96 -15.06
C SER A 234 -2.80 2.35 -16.50
N VAL A 235 -2.04 1.82 -17.46
CA VAL A 235 -2.28 2.00 -18.90
C VAL A 235 -3.71 1.66 -19.33
N ASP A 236 -4.32 0.68 -18.66
CA ASP A 236 -5.65 0.16 -18.98
C ASP A 236 -6.79 0.95 -18.30
N ASP A 237 -6.48 1.92 -17.42
CA ASP A 237 -7.51 2.79 -16.82
C ASP A 237 -8.13 3.74 -17.86
N ARG A 238 -7.38 4.14 -18.89
CA ARG A 238 -7.89 5.01 -19.95
C ARG A 238 -8.93 4.30 -20.84
N PRO A 239 -8.64 3.12 -21.42
CA PRO A 239 -9.68 2.33 -22.10
C PRO A 239 -10.89 2.05 -21.21
N TYR A 240 -10.67 1.80 -19.92
CA TYR A 240 -11.76 1.60 -18.98
C TYR A 240 -12.63 2.87 -18.81
N LEU A 241 -12.01 4.04 -18.65
CA LEU A 241 -12.72 5.33 -18.58
C LEU A 241 -13.57 5.57 -19.83
N GLU A 242 -13.01 5.33 -21.02
CA GLU A 242 -13.69 5.47 -22.30
C GLU A 242 -14.94 4.58 -22.36
N SER A 243 -14.89 3.38 -21.77
CA SER A 243 -16.03 2.46 -21.69
C SER A 243 -17.20 2.96 -20.81
N LEU A 244 -16.95 3.94 -19.92
CA LEU A 244 -17.99 4.51 -19.05
C LEU A 244 -18.88 5.52 -19.77
N ASP A 245 -18.51 5.95 -20.99
CA ASP A 245 -19.28 6.91 -21.81
C ASP A 245 -19.59 8.19 -21.02
N ILE A 246 -18.52 8.84 -20.55
CA ILE A 246 -18.54 10.11 -19.82
C ILE A 246 -17.89 11.15 -20.73
N ASP A 247 -18.72 12.02 -21.31
CA ASP A 247 -18.28 13.14 -22.13
C ASP A 247 -18.58 14.46 -21.39
N ASP A 248 -17.62 14.95 -20.63
CA ASP A 248 -17.70 16.23 -19.93
C ASP A 248 -16.34 16.96 -19.99
N SER A 249 -16.36 18.18 -20.52
CA SER A 249 -15.16 19.02 -20.66
C SER A 249 -14.45 19.40 -19.36
N ARG A 250 -15.12 19.21 -18.20
CA ARG A 250 -14.56 19.46 -16.87
C ARG A 250 -13.77 18.27 -16.32
N LEU A 251 -13.80 17.13 -17.00
CA LEU A 251 -12.99 15.96 -16.69
C LEU A 251 -11.61 16.10 -17.34
N HIS A 252 -10.61 16.38 -16.52
CA HIS A 252 -9.21 16.53 -16.92
C HIS A 252 -8.43 15.26 -16.55
N LEU A 253 -7.58 14.78 -17.45
CA LEU A 253 -6.78 13.60 -17.21
C LEU A 253 -5.36 14.00 -16.79
N ILE A 254 -4.86 13.37 -15.73
CA ILE A 254 -3.45 13.42 -15.35
C ILE A 254 -2.78 12.18 -15.93
N ASP A 255 -1.65 12.39 -16.60
CA ASP A 255 -0.92 11.35 -17.31
C ASP A 255 -0.46 10.21 -16.39
N HIS A 256 -0.26 9.03 -17.02
CA HIS A 256 0.20 7.80 -16.39
C HIS A 256 1.69 7.88 -16.03
N SER A 257 2.02 8.67 -15.01
CA SER A 257 3.34 8.69 -14.40
C SER A 257 3.30 9.20 -12.96
N PHE A 258 4.30 8.79 -12.17
CA PHE A 258 4.49 9.32 -10.82
C PHE A 258 4.87 10.81 -10.86
N GLU A 259 5.68 11.22 -11.83
CA GLU A 259 6.14 12.60 -11.98
C GLU A 259 5.01 13.58 -12.31
N ALA A 260 4.07 13.18 -13.17
CA ALA A 260 2.90 13.99 -13.50
C ALA A 260 2.01 14.17 -12.26
N PHE A 261 1.78 13.08 -11.53
CA PHE A 261 1.02 13.11 -10.29
C PHE A 261 1.68 13.98 -9.20
N ASP A 262 2.97 13.75 -8.93
CA ASP A 262 3.72 14.50 -7.92
C ASP A 262 3.78 16.00 -8.25
N SER A 263 4.01 16.34 -9.52
CA SER A 263 4.00 17.73 -9.98
C SER A 263 2.63 18.38 -9.81
N PHE A 264 1.57 17.66 -10.18
CA PHE A 264 0.18 18.14 -10.04
C PHE A 264 -0.19 18.38 -8.57
N VAL A 265 0.05 17.39 -7.69
CA VAL A 265 -0.25 17.52 -6.26
C VAL A 265 0.50 18.70 -5.64
N LYS A 266 1.79 18.90 -5.98
CA LYS A 266 2.56 20.05 -5.48
C LYS A 266 1.99 21.39 -5.93
N GLN A 267 1.52 21.48 -7.18
CA GLN A 267 0.96 22.71 -7.74
C GLN A 267 -0.43 23.04 -7.19
N HIS A 268 -1.24 22.03 -6.84
CA HIS A 268 -2.64 22.17 -6.45
C HIS A 268 -2.90 21.92 -4.94
N SER A 269 -1.86 21.66 -4.14
CA SER A 269 -1.97 21.17 -2.75
C SER A 269 -2.83 22.02 -1.80
N GLU A 270 -2.99 23.30 -2.05
CA GLU A 270 -3.77 24.23 -1.21
C GLU A 270 -5.21 24.46 -1.72
N SER A 271 -5.59 23.88 -2.85
CA SER A 271 -6.83 24.25 -3.56
C SER A 271 -7.58 23.07 -4.18
N ILE A 272 -7.34 21.85 -3.72
CA ILE A 272 -7.93 20.65 -4.33
C ILE A 272 -8.37 19.64 -3.27
N ASP A 273 -9.55 19.08 -3.47
CA ASP A 273 -10.04 17.95 -2.69
C ASP A 273 -9.56 16.62 -3.29
N TYR A 274 -9.47 15.57 -2.47
CA TYR A 274 -9.20 14.22 -2.96
C TYR A 274 -10.40 13.31 -2.71
N PHE A 275 -10.91 12.68 -3.78
CA PHE A 275 -11.94 11.65 -3.71
C PHE A 275 -11.45 10.38 -4.41
N GLY A 276 -11.16 9.34 -3.64
CA GLY A 276 -10.74 8.08 -4.25
C GLY A 276 -10.52 6.96 -3.26
N ARG A 277 -10.23 5.78 -3.80
CA ARG A 277 -9.74 4.65 -3.02
C ARG A 277 -8.25 4.89 -2.75
N CYS A 278 -7.91 5.26 -1.53
CA CYS A 278 -6.53 5.08 -1.06
C CYS A 278 -6.22 3.58 -1.10
N CYS A 279 -5.04 3.16 -1.60
CA CYS A 279 -4.69 1.75 -1.84
C CYS A 279 -4.91 0.78 -0.65
N CYS A 280 -5.20 1.28 0.57
CA CYS A 280 -5.50 0.51 1.78
C CYS A 280 -6.97 0.48 2.23
N PHE A 281 -7.86 1.31 1.68
CA PHE A 281 -9.21 1.47 2.24
C PHE A 281 -10.29 0.89 1.33
N ARG A 282 -10.70 -0.35 1.64
CA ARG A 282 -12.12 -0.71 1.50
C ARG A 282 -12.89 -0.01 2.62
N GLY A 283 -13.38 1.19 2.35
CA GLY A 283 -14.29 1.85 3.28
C GLY A 283 -14.15 3.36 3.39
N TRP A 284 -14.20 4.08 2.28
CA TRP A 284 -14.63 5.48 2.28
C TRP A 284 -15.82 5.63 1.34
N TRP A 285 -16.98 5.22 1.85
CA TRP A 285 -18.29 5.73 1.43
C TRP A 285 -18.61 7.07 2.14
N PHE A 286 -17.60 7.82 2.59
CA PHE A 286 -17.78 8.91 3.56
C PHE A 286 -17.59 10.34 3.03
N VAL A 287 -17.37 10.54 1.74
CA VAL A 287 -17.38 11.91 1.16
C VAL A 287 -18.73 12.25 0.50
N VAL A 288 -19.57 11.25 0.20
CA VAL A 288 -20.95 11.51 -0.31
C VAL A 288 -21.88 12.03 0.81
N GLU A 289 -21.65 11.64 2.07
CA GLU A 289 -22.45 12.13 3.20
C GLU A 289 -22.07 13.56 3.63
N ALA A 290 -20.81 13.98 3.41
CA ALA A 290 -20.35 15.34 3.72
C ALA A 290 -20.82 16.38 2.68
N LEU A 291 -21.05 15.95 1.44
CA LEU A 291 -21.62 16.80 0.37
C LEU A 291 -23.17 16.90 0.43
N ARG A 292 -23.80 16.32 1.46
CA ARG A 292 -25.26 16.35 1.67
C ARG A 292 -25.72 17.22 2.84
N GLN A 293 -24.82 17.97 3.49
CA GLN A 293 -25.17 19.03 4.44
C GLN A 293 -24.84 20.40 3.84
#